data_AF-A0A957RUQ2-F1
#
_entry.id   AF-A0A957RUQ2-F1
#
_cell.length_a   1.000
_cell.length_b   1.000
_cell.length_c   1.000
_cell.angle_alpha   90.00
_cell.angle_beta   90.00
_cell.angle_gamma   90.00
#
_symmetry.space_group_name_H-M   'P 1'
#
loop_
_entity.id
_entity.type
_entity.pdbx_description
1 polymer ?
#
loop_
_entity_poly.entity_id
_entity_poly.type
_entity_poly.pdbx_seq_one_letter_code
_entity_poly.pdbx_strand_id
1 'polypeptide(L)'
;QPVLKPYDGKPIVIGIRAENMETLSTPSDDAIKVRVLVVEPLGSQNLLTVKIGANTVKVSTHPSFAVAPDQDVWLRFPAEKIRWVDRDSGQMLYPAAV
;
A
#
# COMPACT_ATOMS: atom_id res chain seq x y z
N GLN A 1 16.76 0.89 -7.93
CA GLN A 1 17.34 2.09 -7.27
C GLN A 1 18.63 1.72 -6.54
N PRO A 2 19.81 2.31 -6.88
CA PRO A 2 21.10 1.89 -6.30
C PRO A 2 21.22 2.05 -4.78
N VAL A 3 20.60 3.08 -4.19
CA VAL A 3 20.65 3.33 -2.72
C VAL A 3 20.00 2.21 -1.90
N LEU A 4 19.15 1.38 -2.53
CA LEU A 4 18.49 0.26 -1.86
C LEU A 4 19.29 -1.05 -1.91
N LYS A 5 20.36 -1.15 -2.73
CA LYS A 5 21.17 -2.39 -2.84
C LYS A 5 21.66 -2.94 -1.48
N PRO A 6 22.12 -2.12 -0.51
CA PRO A 6 22.59 -2.63 0.78
C PRO A 6 21.51 -3.31 1.65
N TYR A 7 20.23 -3.15 1.28
CA TYR A 7 19.06 -3.73 1.94
C TYR A 7 18.59 -5.02 1.30
N ASP A 8 19.28 -5.55 0.28
CA ASP A 8 18.94 -6.86 -0.28
C ASP A 8 19.00 -7.96 0.79
N GLY A 9 17.94 -8.76 0.88
CA GLY A 9 17.73 -9.75 1.94
C GLY A 9 17.50 -9.18 3.36
N LYS A 10 17.39 -7.86 3.54
CA LYS A 10 17.18 -7.22 4.85
C LYS A 10 15.80 -6.58 4.96
N PRO A 11 15.23 -6.48 6.18
CA PRO A 11 14.01 -5.73 6.39
C PRO A 11 14.19 -4.24 6.03
N ILE A 12 13.19 -3.67 5.36
CA ILE A 12 13.10 -2.24 5.03
C ILE A 12 11.66 -1.79 5.25
N VAL A 13 11.44 -0.51 5.55
CA VAL A 13 10.10 0.05 5.71
C VAL A 13 9.65 0.72 4.42
N ILE A 14 8.43 0.41 4.00
CA ILE A 14 7.74 1.12 2.92
C ILE A 14 6.71 2.08 3.50
N GLY A 15 6.76 3.33 3.06
CA GLY A 15 5.71 4.31 3.25
C GLY A 15 5.00 4.56 1.91
N ILE A 16 3.68 4.51 1.91
CA ILE A 16 2.87 4.87 0.75
C ILE A 16 1.58 5.53 1.25
N ARG A 17 1.10 6.55 0.54
CA ARG A 17 -0.18 7.18 0.88
C ARG A 17 -1.34 6.31 0.39
N ALA A 18 -2.48 6.38 1.08
CA ALA A 18 -3.65 5.56 0.78
C ALA A 18 -4.12 5.69 -0.68
N GLU A 19 -4.10 6.91 -1.20
CA GLU A 19 -4.51 7.30 -2.56
C GLU A 19 -3.51 6.93 -3.66
N ASN A 20 -2.30 6.52 -3.30
CA ASN A 20 -1.27 6.13 -4.26
C ASN A 20 -1.21 4.61 -4.48
N MET A 21 -1.97 3.82 -3.72
CA MET A 21 -2.14 2.39 -3.98
C MET A 21 -3.26 2.19 -4.99
N GLU A 22 -3.09 1.23 -5.88
CA GLU A 22 -4.15 0.84 -6.82
C GLU A 22 -4.88 -0.38 -6.29
N THR A 23 -6.21 -0.33 -6.30
CA THR A 23 -7.06 -1.45 -5.89
C THR A 23 -7.70 -2.08 -7.12
N LEU A 24 -7.48 -3.38 -7.28
CA LEU A 24 -8.00 -4.17 -8.40
C LEU A 24 -9.03 -5.17 -7.88
N SER A 25 -10.08 -5.39 -8.66
CA SER A 25 -11.13 -6.38 -8.37
C SER A 25 -10.76 -7.80 -8.83
N THR A 26 -9.69 -7.94 -9.61
CA THR A 26 -9.20 -9.22 -10.14
C THR A 26 -7.72 -9.41 -9.86
N PRO A 27 -7.22 -10.66 -9.82
CA PRO A 27 -5.80 -10.95 -9.68
C PRO A 27 -4.92 -10.25 -10.72
N SER A 28 -3.71 -9.90 -10.30
CA SER A 28 -2.62 -9.43 -11.16
C SER A 28 -1.28 -9.89 -10.59
N ASP A 29 -0.32 -10.19 -11.47
CA ASP A 29 1.00 -10.74 -11.09
C ASP A 29 1.84 -9.78 -10.24
N ASP A 30 1.56 -8.48 -10.34
CA ASP A 30 2.25 -7.42 -9.61
C ASP A 30 1.43 -6.85 -8.44
N ALA A 31 0.41 -7.59 -7.98
CA ALA A 31 -0.47 -7.17 -6.91
C ALA A 31 -0.55 -8.20 -5.78
N ILE A 32 -0.71 -7.70 -4.56
CA ILE A 32 -0.84 -8.52 -3.35
C ILE A 32 -2.33 -8.69 -3.04
N LYS A 33 -2.75 -9.94 -2.88
CA LYS A 33 -4.11 -10.26 -2.42
C LYS A 33 -4.26 -9.87 -0.94
N VAL A 34 -5.29 -9.09 -0.62
CA VAL A 34 -5.58 -8.63 0.75
C VAL A 34 -7.07 -8.79 1.06
N ARG A 35 -7.37 -8.91 2.36
CA ARG A 35 -8.73 -8.98 2.88
C ARG A 35 -9.16 -7.60 3.38
N VAL A 36 -10.33 -7.14 2.93
CA VAL A 36 -10.97 -5.90 3.41
C VAL A 36 -11.63 -6.17 4.76
N LEU A 37 -11.27 -5.36 5.75
CA LEU A 37 -11.84 -5.43 7.10
C LEU A 37 -12.96 -4.41 7.29
N VAL A 38 -12.78 -3.20 6.75
CA VAL A 38 -13.73 -2.08 6.89
C VAL A 38 -13.78 -1.31 5.58
N VAL A 39 -14.97 -0.82 5.24
CA VAL A 39 -15.22 0.12 4.14
C VAL A 39 -15.86 1.37 4.74
N GLU A 40 -15.20 2.52 4.58
CA GLU A 40 -15.68 3.83 5.06
C GLU A 40 -15.98 4.73 3.85
N PRO A 41 -17.26 4.97 3.50
CA PRO A 41 -17.61 5.91 2.44
C PRO A 41 -17.39 7.35 2.89
N LEU A 42 -16.51 8.09 2.22
CA LEU A 42 -16.14 9.47 2.56
C LEU A 42 -16.57 10.49 1.49
N GLY A 43 -17.64 10.18 0.75
CA GLY A 43 -18.16 11.01 -0.34
C GLY A 43 -17.39 10.81 -1.64
N SER A 44 -16.26 11.49 -1.80
CA SER A 44 -15.46 11.45 -3.05
C SER A 44 -14.52 10.25 -3.17
N GLN A 45 -14.47 9.40 -2.14
CA GLN A 45 -13.65 8.19 -2.07
C GLN A 45 -14.24 7.21 -1.06
N ASN A 46 -13.88 5.94 -1.20
CA ASN A 46 -14.00 4.97 -0.11
C ASN A 46 -12.63 4.81 0.54
N LEU A 47 -12.58 4.82 1.87
CA LEU A 47 -11.40 4.48 2.64
C LEU A 47 -11.55 3.06 3.17
N LEU A 48 -10.69 2.17 2.70
CA LEU A 48 -10.66 0.77 3.10
C LEU A 48 -9.65 0.59 4.22
N THR A 49 -9.99 -0.29 5.16
CA THR A 49 -9.02 -0.86 6.11
C THR A 49 -8.75 -2.29 5.70
N VAL A 50 -7.50 -2.62 5.41
CA VAL A 50 -7.09 -3.98 4.99
C VAL A 50 -6.01 -4.53 5.93
N LYS A 51 -5.83 -5.85 5.92
CA LYS A 51 -4.74 -6.52 6.63
C LYS A 51 -3.68 -7.03 5.67
N ILE A 52 -2.42 -6.66 5.91
CA ILE A 52 -1.24 -7.16 5.17
C ILE A 52 -0.25 -7.72 6.20
N GLY A 53 -0.15 -9.05 6.27
CA GLY A 53 0.61 -9.71 7.33
C GLY A 53 0.09 -9.31 8.72
N ALA A 54 0.96 -8.70 9.52
CA ALA A 54 0.62 -8.17 10.85
C ALA A 54 0.13 -6.71 10.84
N ASN A 55 0.21 -6.02 9.70
CA ASN A 55 -0.09 -4.59 9.60
C ASN A 55 -1.54 -4.34 9.16
N THR A 56 -2.14 -3.32 9.74
CA THR A 56 -3.41 -2.74 9.26
C THR A 56 -3.08 -1.53 8.40
N VAL A 57 -3.59 -1.50 7.16
CA VAL A 57 -3.26 -0.48 6.16
C VAL A 57 -4.53 0.20 5.67
N LYS A 58 -4.45 1.52 5.48
CA LYS A 58 -5.52 2.33 4.88
C LYS A 58 -5.30 2.45 3.37
N VAL A 59 -6.34 2.22 2.58
CA VAL A 59 -6.32 2.27 1.11
C VAL A 59 -7.48 3.14 0.62
N SER A 60 -7.25 4.02 -0.35
CA SER A 60 -8.32 4.83 -0.92
C SER A 60 -8.71 4.30 -2.30
N THR A 61 -10.02 4.25 -2.57
CA THR A 61 -10.56 3.90 -3.89
C THR A 61 -11.57 4.93 -4.36
N HIS A 62 -11.85 4.95 -5.66
CA HIS A 62 -12.99 5.68 -6.20
C HIS A 62 -14.30 5.22 -5.51
N PRO A 63 -15.27 6.11 -5.25
CA PRO A 63 -16.50 5.76 -4.54
C PRO A 63 -17.35 4.70 -5.26
N SER A 64 -17.21 4.60 -6.58
CA SER A 64 -17.89 3.56 -7.38
C SER A 64 -17.19 2.20 -7.40
N PHE A 65 -16.05 2.05 -6.71
CA PHE A 65 -15.38 0.76 -6.61
C PHE A 65 -16.21 -0.18 -5.73
N ALA A 66 -16.76 -1.24 -6.33
CA ALA A 66 -17.61 -2.19 -5.64
C ALA A 66 -16.78 -3.08 -4.70
N VAL A 67 -16.94 -2.86 -3.40
CA VAL A 67 -16.22 -3.60 -2.36
C VAL A 67 -17.03 -3.69 -1.08
N ALA A 68 -16.94 -4.82 -0.38
CA ALA A 68 -17.56 -5.05 0.92
C ALA A 68 -16.53 -5.50 1.97
N PRO A 69 -16.83 -5.37 3.27
CA PRO A 69 -16.09 -6.08 4.31
C PRO A 69 -16.03 -7.59 4.01
N ASP A 70 -14.94 -8.21 4.45
CA ASP A 70 -14.60 -9.61 4.22
C ASP A 70 -14.35 -10.03 2.76
N GLN A 71 -14.37 -9.10 1.81
CA GLN A 71 -14.01 -9.35 0.42
C GLN A 71 -12.49 -9.34 0.20
N ASP A 72 -12.03 -10.16 -0.74
CA ASP A 72 -10.64 -10.10 -1.23
C ASP A 72 -10.51 -9.08 -2.36
N VAL A 73 -9.45 -8.27 -2.29
CA VAL A 73 -9.04 -7.34 -3.36
C VAL A 73 -7.53 -7.49 -3.61
N TRP A 74 -7.05 -6.94 -4.71
CA TRP A 74 -5.62 -6.98 -5.07
C TRP A 74 -5.05 -5.57 -5.04
N LEU A 75 -3.98 -5.37 -4.27
CA LEU A 75 -3.30 -4.09 -4.13
C LEU A 75 -2.01 -4.07 -4.92
N ARG A 76 -1.88 -3.10 -5.82
CA ARG A 76 -0.62 -2.77 -6.48
C ARG A 76 -0.01 -1.53 -5.82
N PHE A 77 1.31 -1.55 -5.73
CA PHE A 77 2.12 -0.49 -5.11
C PHE A 77 3.05 0.10 -6.18
N PRO A 78 2.61 1.15 -6.91
CA PRO A 78 3.45 1.80 -7.91
C PRO A 78 4.77 2.28 -7.29
N ALA A 79 5.89 1.78 -7.81
CA ALA A 79 7.20 1.89 -7.16
C ALA A 79 7.66 3.35 -6.98
N GLU A 80 7.26 4.24 -7.89
CA GLU A 80 7.53 5.67 -7.86
C GLU A 80 6.76 6.43 -6.77
N LYS A 81 5.69 5.82 -6.24
CA LYS A 81 4.91 6.37 -5.13
C LYS A 81 5.39 5.90 -3.76
N ILE A 82 6.29 4.91 -3.73
CA ILE A 82 6.84 4.37 -2.49
C ILE A 82 7.90 5.33 -1.93
N ARG A 83 7.83 5.51 -0.62
CA ARG A 83 8.87 6.09 0.22
C ARG A 83 9.61 4.96 0.92
N TRP A 84 10.89 4.80 0.64
CA TRP A 84 11.74 3.80 1.27
C TRP A 84 12.40 4.39 2.49
N VAL A 85 12.29 3.70 3.63
CA VAL A 85 12.74 4.19 4.93
C VAL A 85 13.59 3.11 5.59
N ASP A 86 14.73 3.52 6.15
CA ASP A 86 15.54 2.64 6.98
C ASP A 86 14.77 2.26 8.24
N ARG A 87 14.73 0.96 8.54
CA ARG A 87 13.89 0.44 9.63
C ARG A 87 14.35 0.90 11.01
N ASP A 88 15.66 0.99 11.22
CA ASP A 88 16.24 1.17 12.55
C ASP A 88 16.38 2.66 12.91
N SER A 89 16.82 3.47 11.95
CA SER A 89 17.00 4.92 12.12
C SER A 89 15.76 5.75 11.77
N GLY A 90 14.81 5.17 11.01
CA GLY A 90 13.68 5.92 10.44
C GLY A 90 14.10 6.92 9.35
N GLN A 91 15.35 6.87 8.89
CA GLN A 91 15.85 7.78 7.85
C GLN A 91 15.18 7.49 6.51
N MET A 92 14.74 8.55 5.84
CA MET A 92 14.26 8.47 4.47
C MET A 92 15.40 8.12 3.50
N LEU A 93 15.26 7.01 2.77
CA LEU A 93 16.28 6.49 1.83
C LEU A 93 16.02 6.91 0.39
N TYR A 94 14.77 6.77 -0.08
CA TYR A 94 14.41 7.10 -1.46
C TYR A 94 12.91 7.37 -1.68
N PRO A 95 12.54 8.38 -2.48
CA PRO A 95 13.39 9.46 -2.99
C PRO A 95 14.00 10.28 -1.85
N ALA A 96 15.14 10.92 -2.12
CA ALA A 96 15.75 11.83 -1.15
C ALA A 96 14.71 12.89 -0.74
N ALA A 97 14.67 13.23 0.54
CA ALA A 97 13.91 14.38 1.00
C ALA A 97 14.41 15.62 0.26
N VAL A 98 13.48 16.43 -0.26
CA VAL A 98 13.78 17.73 -0.87
C VAL A 98 14.12 18.72 0.23
#